data_AF-A0A6N9A7Z0-F1
#
_entry.id   AF-A0A6N9A7Z0-F1
#
_cell.length_a   1.000
_cell.length_b   1.000
_cell.length_c   1.000
_cell.angle_alpha   90.00
_cell.angle_beta   90.00
_cell.angle_gamma   90.00
#
_symmetry.space_group_name_H-M   'P 1'
#
loop_
_entity.id
_entity.type
_entity.pdbx_description
1 polymer ?
#
loop_
_entity_poly.entity_id
_entity_poly.type
_entity_poly.pdbx_seq_one_letter_code
_entity_poly.pdbx_strand_id
1 'polypeptide(L)'
;MKTTTAGHGEARHALARVLLTSDPGPARIERWTGDIGRRLLLASRHVRERNFTRIHVEDLSLLFAAYDERFLNGLCGELLGRDGPAFRLSGRMTRAAGKTTRLQHPDGTSSFEIAVATSVLFDGFLADDPAVTVCGLPCRDRLEALQRVLEHEIVHLAEWLCWEVSHCGRARFQGIASRLFLHRAHTHQLITRSERAAKLGVKVGTRVSFRYRDRRLTGRVNRITKRATVLVDDPAGELWPDGRRYVRYYVPLGKLRPVSARPWS
;
A
#
# COMPACT_ATOMS: atom_id res chain seq x y z
N MET A 1 18.13 22.18 -34.08
CA MET A 1 18.00 21.42 -32.81
C MET A 1 18.09 19.92 -33.12
N LYS A 2 19.26 19.29 -32.97
CA LYS A 2 19.49 17.84 -33.14
C LYS A 2 19.95 17.17 -31.83
N THR A 3 19.84 17.87 -30.70
CA THR A 3 20.46 17.49 -29.42
C THR A 3 19.56 16.66 -28.50
N THR A 4 18.27 16.50 -28.81
CA THR A 4 17.30 15.93 -27.85
C THR A 4 17.31 14.40 -27.78
N THR A 5 17.47 13.69 -28.91
CA THR A 5 17.39 12.21 -28.94
C THR A 5 18.64 11.51 -28.40
N ALA A 6 19.82 12.09 -28.62
CA ALA A 6 21.08 11.53 -28.11
C ALA A 6 21.15 11.59 -26.57
N GLY A 7 20.73 12.72 -25.96
CA GLY A 7 20.71 12.89 -24.51
C GLY A 7 19.73 11.94 -23.80
N HIS A 8 18.53 11.72 -24.36
CA HIS A 8 17.58 10.75 -23.80
C HIS A 8 18.10 9.32 -23.87
N GLY A 9 18.85 8.97 -24.92
CA GLY A 9 19.49 7.66 -25.04
C GLY A 9 20.55 7.43 -23.95
N GLU A 10 21.37 8.45 -23.66
CA GLU A 10 22.38 8.39 -22.59
C GLU A 10 21.75 8.30 -21.20
N ALA A 11 20.78 9.16 -20.89
CA ALA A 11 20.05 9.14 -19.63
C ALA A 11 19.32 7.81 -19.39
N ARG A 12 18.73 7.22 -20.45
CA ARG A 12 18.10 5.90 -20.39
C ARG A 12 19.09 4.80 -20.04
N HIS A 13 20.27 4.80 -20.66
CA HIS A 13 21.33 3.84 -20.35
C HIS A 13 21.91 4.05 -18.94
N ALA A 14 22.05 5.30 -18.50
CA ALA A 14 22.49 5.63 -17.15
C ALA A 14 21.48 5.11 -16.11
N LEU A 15 20.19 5.31 -16.32
CA LEU A 15 19.14 4.82 -15.42
C LEU A 15 19.15 3.29 -15.38
N ALA A 16 19.22 2.63 -16.54
CA ALA A 16 19.30 1.17 -16.61
C ALA A 16 20.50 0.63 -15.83
N ARG A 17 21.67 1.29 -15.92
CA ARG A 17 22.86 0.94 -15.16
C ARG A 17 22.60 1.06 -13.66
N VAL A 18 22.07 2.20 -13.20
CA VAL A 18 21.73 2.41 -11.78
C VAL A 18 20.80 1.32 -11.26
N LEU A 19 19.74 0.99 -11.99
CA LEU A 19 18.77 -0.04 -11.59
C LEU A 19 19.39 -1.44 -11.51
N LEU A 20 20.31 -1.77 -12.42
CA LEU A 20 20.91 -3.10 -12.49
C LEU A 20 22.07 -3.30 -11.51
N THR A 21 22.82 -2.25 -11.16
CA THR A 21 24.07 -2.39 -10.40
C THR A 21 24.02 -1.79 -8.99
N SER A 22 23.08 -0.90 -8.68
CA SER A 22 23.05 -0.25 -7.37
C SER A 22 22.59 -1.22 -6.29
N ASP A 23 23.37 -1.27 -5.21
CA ASP A 23 23.05 -1.97 -3.97
C ASP A 23 23.61 -1.15 -2.79
N PRO A 24 22.85 -0.17 -2.29
CA PRO A 24 23.32 0.72 -1.22
C PRO A 24 23.53 0.00 0.12
N GLY A 25 22.96 -1.20 0.28
CA GLY A 25 22.91 -1.96 1.52
C GLY A 25 21.84 -1.48 2.51
N PRO A 26 21.33 -2.36 3.40
CA PRO A 26 20.15 -2.09 4.23
C PRO A 26 20.26 -0.84 5.10
N ALA A 27 21.38 -0.63 5.79
CA ALA A 27 21.57 0.51 6.69
C ALA A 27 21.50 1.86 5.96
N ARG A 28 21.99 1.90 4.71
CA ARG A 28 21.96 3.11 3.88
C ARG A 28 20.56 3.37 3.35
N ILE A 29 19.86 2.33 2.91
CA ILE A 29 18.47 2.40 2.46
C ILE A 29 17.58 2.92 3.60
N GLU A 30 17.67 2.34 4.79
CA GLU A 30 16.89 2.78 5.95
C GLU A 30 17.16 4.25 6.31
N ARG A 31 18.44 4.68 6.28
CA ARG A 31 18.80 6.08 6.51
C ARG A 31 18.19 6.98 5.45
N TRP A 32 18.35 6.65 4.17
CA TRP A 32 17.84 7.45 3.05
C TRP A 32 16.32 7.55 3.05
N THR A 33 15.62 6.44 3.26
CA THR A 33 14.15 6.43 3.40
C THR A 33 13.71 7.28 4.60
N GLY A 34 14.42 7.22 5.73
CA GLY A 34 14.18 8.09 6.88
C GLY A 34 14.41 9.57 6.59
N ASP A 35 15.51 9.91 5.91
CA ASP A 35 15.84 11.26 5.44
C ASP A 35 14.75 11.83 4.52
N ILE A 36 14.32 11.03 3.53
CA ILE A 36 13.25 11.40 2.58
C ILE A 36 11.95 11.66 3.32
N GLY A 37 11.58 10.79 4.26
CA GLY A 37 10.39 10.98 5.09
C GLY A 37 10.45 12.27 5.90
N ARG A 38 11.60 12.59 6.51
CA ARG A 38 11.80 13.87 7.22
C ARG A 38 11.69 15.07 6.28
N ARG A 39 12.26 14.99 5.07
CA ARG A 39 12.16 16.06 4.06
C ARG A 39 10.71 16.33 3.68
N LEU A 40 9.90 15.29 3.49
CA LEU A 40 8.47 15.46 3.23
C LEU A 40 7.78 16.20 4.38
N LEU A 41 8.00 15.76 5.63
CA LEU A 41 7.36 16.36 6.80
C LEU A 41 7.71 17.85 6.98
N LEU A 42 8.92 18.26 6.57
CA LEU A 42 9.35 19.65 6.62
C LEU A 42 8.79 20.49 5.47
N ALA A 43 8.70 19.92 4.26
CA ALA A 43 8.30 20.66 3.06
C ALA A 43 6.78 20.68 2.84
N SER A 44 6.06 19.66 3.29
CA SER A 44 4.65 19.49 3.01
C SER A 44 3.76 20.44 3.82
N ARG A 45 2.79 21.06 3.14
CA ARG A 45 1.73 21.84 3.79
C ARG A 45 0.66 20.94 4.42
N HIS A 46 0.56 19.69 3.98
CA HIS A 46 -0.54 18.76 4.27
C HIS A 46 -0.13 17.63 5.22
N VAL A 47 1.01 16.99 4.98
CA VAL A 47 1.60 15.89 5.74
C VAL A 47 2.64 16.45 6.71
N ARG A 48 2.23 16.72 7.95
CA ARG A 48 3.10 17.34 8.98
C ARG A 48 3.53 16.36 10.08
N GLU A 49 3.02 15.14 10.05
CA GLU A 49 3.33 14.09 11.01
C GLU A 49 3.32 12.73 10.33
N ARG A 50 3.99 11.74 10.93
CA ARG A 50 4.15 10.40 10.35
C ARG A 50 2.82 9.66 10.16
N ASN A 51 1.86 9.88 11.07
CA ASN A 51 0.51 9.35 11.01
C ASN A 51 -0.50 10.42 10.55
N PHE A 52 -0.16 11.15 9.48
CA PHE A 52 -0.97 12.24 8.94
C PHE A 52 -2.44 11.86 8.72
N THR A 53 -3.32 12.84 8.82
CA THR A 53 -4.78 12.69 8.61
C THR A 53 -5.24 13.21 7.25
N ARG A 54 -4.35 13.86 6.50
CA ARG A 54 -4.60 14.42 5.16
C ARG A 54 -3.34 14.32 4.31
N ILE A 55 -3.53 14.21 3.01
CA ILE A 55 -2.47 14.15 1.99
C ILE A 55 -2.99 14.79 0.70
N HIS A 56 -2.09 15.43 -0.04
CA HIS A 56 -2.34 16.06 -1.33
C HIS A 56 -1.44 15.45 -2.41
N VAL A 57 -1.80 15.62 -3.69
CA VAL A 57 -1.00 15.08 -4.82
C VAL A 57 0.41 15.70 -4.87
N GLU A 58 0.58 16.92 -4.38
CA GLU A 58 1.89 17.58 -4.24
C GLU A 58 2.83 16.80 -3.29
N ASP A 59 2.29 16.11 -2.27
CA ASP A 59 3.10 15.30 -1.37
C ASP A 59 3.70 14.09 -2.08
N LEU A 60 2.98 13.53 -3.06
CA LEU A 60 3.48 12.44 -3.91
C LEU A 60 4.61 12.94 -4.83
N SER A 61 4.46 14.15 -5.38
CA SER A 61 5.47 14.80 -6.21
C SER A 61 6.75 15.10 -5.41
N LEU A 62 6.62 15.66 -4.20
CA LEU A 62 7.74 15.91 -3.29
C LEU A 62 8.49 14.62 -2.92
N LEU A 63 7.75 13.57 -2.57
CA LEU A 63 8.35 12.26 -2.29
C LEU A 63 9.06 11.70 -3.52
N PHE A 64 8.40 11.71 -4.69
CA PHE A 64 8.96 11.20 -5.93
C PHE A 64 10.29 11.88 -6.25
N ALA A 65 10.34 13.21 -6.23
CA ALA A 65 11.57 13.96 -6.49
C ALA A 65 12.69 13.58 -5.50
N ALA A 66 12.37 13.42 -4.21
CA ALA A 66 13.36 13.04 -3.21
C ALA A 66 13.88 11.60 -3.38
N TYR A 67 13.03 10.66 -3.83
CA TYR A 67 13.45 9.30 -4.17
C TYR A 67 14.28 9.27 -5.44
N ASP A 68 13.84 9.95 -6.50
CA ASP A 68 14.55 10.02 -7.77
C ASP A 68 15.95 10.61 -7.58
N GLU A 69 16.07 11.74 -6.88
CA GLU A 69 17.35 12.35 -6.53
C GLU A 69 18.25 11.39 -5.76
N ARG A 70 17.72 10.69 -4.76
CA ARG A 70 18.55 9.91 -3.82
C ARG A 70 18.92 8.53 -4.33
N PHE A 71 18.02 7.84 -5.03
CA PHE A 71 18.20 6.45 -5.45
C PHE A 71 18.51 6.32 -6.93
N LEU A 72 18.05 7.26 -7.75
CA LEU A 72 18.09 7.18 -9.21
C LEU A 72 18.89 8.34 -9.85
N ASN A 73 19.56 9.16 -9.04
CA ASN A 73 20.37 10.31 -9.46
C ASN A 73 19.59 11.36 -10.27
N GLY A 74 18.28 11.47 -10.09
CA GLY A 74 17.43 12.41 -10.84
C GLY A 74 17.13 12.00 -12.29
N LEU A 75 17.51 10.78 -12.69
CA LEU A 75 17.43 10.34 -14.08
C LEU A 75 15.99 10.08 -14.53
N CYS A 76 15.06 9.77 -13.62
CA CYS A 76 13.65 9.70 -14.01
C CYS A 76 13.10 11.09 -14.36
N GLY A 77 13.40 12.10 -13.54
CA GLY A 77 13.04 13.49 -13.84
C GLY A 77 13.64 13.98 -15.15
N GLU A 78 14.90 13.65 -15.43
CA GLU A 78 15.55 13.99 -16.70
C GLU A 78 14.82 13.38 -17.91
N LEU A 79 14.46 12.10 -17.83
CA LEU A 79 13.78 11.38 -18.93
C LEU A 79 12.31 11.79 -19.12
N LEU A 80 11.64 12.23 -18.05
CA LEU A 80 10.24 12.66 -18.10
C LEU A 80 10.10 14.15 -18.43
N GLY A 81 11.17 14.91 -18.29
CA GLY A 81 11.16 16.36 -18.47
C GLY A 81 10.50 17.10 -17.30
N ARG A 82 10.24 18.40 -17.51
CA ARG A 82 9.82 19.34 -16.47
C ARG A 82 8.55 18.95 -15.71
N ASP A 83 7.62 18.26 -16.39
CA ASP A 83 6.31 17.97 -15.81
C ASP A 83 6.31 16.68 -14.98
N GLY A 84 7.32 15.81 -15.15
CA GLY A 84 7.39 14.52 -14.46
C GLY A 84 6.17 13.63 -14.75
N PRO A 85 5.90 12.62 -13.90
CA PRO A 85 4.65 11.88 -13.97
C PRO A 85 3.51 12.67 -13.29
N ALA A 86 2.28 12.49 -13.78
CA ALA A 86 1.10 12.95 -13.09
C ALA A 86 0.86 12.13 -11.81
N PHE A 87 0.26 12.74 -10.78
CA PHE A 87 -0.03 12.07 -9.52
C PHE A 87 -1.52 12.09 -9.20
N ARG A 88 -2.00 10.99 -8.62
CA ARG A 88 -3.40 10.87 -8.21
C ARG A 88 -3.57 10.13 -6.90
N LEU A 89 -4.50 10.61 -6.07
CA LEU A 89 -4.98 9.91 -4.88
C LEU A 89 -6.33 9.26 -5.20
N SER A 90 -6.44 7.94 -5.00
CA SER A 90 -7.62 7.16 -5.38
C SER A 90 -8.34 6.59 -4.17
N GLY A 91 -9.59 7.02 -3.97
CA GLY A 91 -10.48 6.41 -2.97
C GLY A 91 -11.20 5.14 -3.44
N ARG A 92 -11.22 4.87 -4.75
CA ARG A 92 -11.95 3.74 -5.35
C ARG A 92 -11.07 2.52 -5.65
N MET A 93 -9.76 2.64 -5.46
CA MET A 93 -8.82 1.56 -5.74
C MET A 93 -8.82 0.56 -4.59
N THR A 94 -9.22 -0.68 -4.89
CA THR A 94 -9.44 -1.75 -3.90
C THR A 94 -8.57 -2.98 -4.10
N ARG A 95 -7.97 -3.15 -5.29
CA ARG A 95 -7.16 -4.34 -5.64
C ARG A 95 -5.65 -4.13 -5.47
N ALA A 96 -5.20 -2.89 -5.40
CA ALA A 96 -3.80 -2.52 -5.36
C ALA A 96 -3.58 -1.30 -4.46
N ALA A 97 -2.40 -1.21 -3.84
CA ALA A 97 -2.01 -0.05 -3.03
C ALA A 97 -1.58 1.15 -3.88
N GLY A 98 -0.98 0.88 -5.03
CA GLY A 98 -0.52 1.86 -6.01
C GLY A 98 -0.74 1.34 -7.43
N LYS A 99 -0.63 2.24 -8.40
CA LYS A 99 -0.61 1.90 -9.82
C LYS A 99 0.13 2.97 -10.63
N THR A 100 1.14 2.55 -11.38
CA THR A 100 1.73 3.30 -12.50
C THR A 100 1.01 2.97 -13.81
N THR A 101 0.55 3.99 -14.52
CA THR A 101 -0.11 3.87 -15.84
C THR A 101 0.68 4.64 -16.88
N ARG A 102 0.98 3.99 -18.01
CA ARG A 102 1.51 4.66 -19.21
C ARG A 102 0.35 5.07 -20.11
N LEU A 103 0.34 6.32 -20.52
CA LEU A 103 -0.61 6.90 -21.48
C LEU A 103 0.16 7.18 -22.77
N GLN A 104 -0.24 6.52 -23.86
CA GLN A 104 0.32 6.79 -25.18
C GLN A 104 -0.48 7.89 -25.87
N HIS A 105 0.23 8.86 -26.44
CA HIS A 105 -0.36 9.98 -27.16
C HIS A 105 -0.36 9.72 -28.67
N PRO A 106 -1.26 10.36 -29.44
CA PRO A 106 -1.31 10.20 -30.91
C PRO A 106 -0.01 10.58 -31.63
N ASP A 107 0.80 11.45 -31.04
CA ASP A 107 2.10 11.89 -31.56
C ASP A 107 3.24 10.88 -31.30
N GLY A 108 2.91 9.71 -30.73
CA GLY A 108 3.88 8.65 -30.40
C GLY A 108 4.61 8.87 -29.08
N THR A 109 4.40 9.99 -28.39
CA THR A 109 4.97 10.23 -27.06
C THR A 109 4.21 9.46 -25.98
N SER A 110 4.77 9.39 -24.77
CA SER A 110 4.11 8.76 -23.64
C SER A 110 4.22 9.62 -22.40
N SER A 111 3.12 9.70 -21.66
CA SER A 111 3.08 10.28 -20.32
C SER A 111 2.78 9.19 -19.29
N PHE A 112 3.04 9.47 -18.02
CA PHE A 112 2.88 8.51 -16.93
C PHE A 112 2.04 9.10 -15.80
N GLU A 113 1.18 8.28 -15.20
CA GLU A 113 0.45 8.61 -13.97
C GLU A 113 0.83 7.61 -12.88
N ILE A 114 1.19 8.12 -11.69
CA ILE A 114 1.29 7.34 -10.45
C ILE A 114 0.07 7.62 -9.59
N ALA A 115 -0.73 6.59 -9.33
CA ALA A 115 -1.89 6.65 -8.46
C ALA A 115 -1.65 5.88 -7.16
N VAL A 116 -2.01 6.46 -6.01
CA VAL A 116 -1.93 5.81 -4.68
C VAL A 116 -3.32 5.65 -4.08
N ALA A 117 -3.63 4.48 -3.54
CA ALA A 117 -4.90 4.21 -2.87
C ALA A 117 -4.92 4.85 -1.47
N THR A 118 -5.90 5.70 -1.21
CA THR A 118 -6.04 6.37 0.09
C THR A 118 -6.51 5.41 1.19
N SER A 119 -7.23 4.35 0.82
CA SER A 119 -7.67 3.30 1.75
C SER A 119 -6.50 2.64 2.49
N VAL A 120 -5.36 2.45 1.82
CA VAL A 120 -4.12 1.91 2.42
C VAL A 120 -3.64 2.74 3.59
N LEU A 121 -3.68 4.06 3.40
CA LEU A 121 -3.14 5.03 4.33
C LEU A 121 -4.10 5.23 5.50
N PHE A 122 -5.39 5.34 5.23
CA PHE A 122 -6.35 5.75 6.26
C PHE A 122 -7.08 4.60 6.95
N ASP A 123 -7.24 3.45 6.29
CA ASP A 123 -7.97 2.33 6.89
C ASP A 123 -7.06 1.46 7.76
N GLY A 124 -5.76 1.34 7.46
CA GLY A 124 -4.85 0.39 8.11
C GLY A 124 -4.36 0.79 9.51
N PHE A 125 -4.32 2.08 9.86
CA PHE A 125 -3.62 2.57 11.05
C PHE A 125 -4.59 3.10 12.12
N LEU A 126 -5.36 2.20 12.75
CA LEU A 126 -6.19 2.52 13.91
C LEU A 126 -5.58 1.91 15.19
N ALA A 127 -5.89 2.51 16.34
CA ALA A 127 -5.51 1.97 17.64
C ALA A 127 -5.99 0.50 17.79
N ASP A 128 -5.12 -0.35 18.32
CA ASP A 128 -5.27 -1.81 18.52
C ASP A 128 -5.07 -2.75 17.30
N ASP A 129 -4.59 -2.27 16.14
CA ASP A 129 -4.45 -3.11 14.93
C ASP A 129 -3.01 -3.67 14.72
N PRO A 130 -2.83 -4.91 14.22
CA PRO A 130 -1.51 -5.43 13.89
C PRO A 130 -0.89 -4.66 12.73
N ALA A 131 0.44 -4.51 12.73
CA ALA A 131 1.18 -3.74 11.73
C ALA A 131 0.73 -4.01 10.28
N VAL A 132 0.45 -2.94 9.55
CA VAL A 132 0.18 -2.98 8.10
C VAL A 132 1.44 -3.47 7.39
N THR A 133 1.31 -4.30 6.36
CA THR A 133 2.47 -4.79 5.61
C THR A 133 2.32 -4.38 4.15
N VAL A 134 3.36 -3.76 3.60
CA VAL A 134 3.42 -3.30 2.20
C VAL A 134 4.73 -3.82 1.60
N CYS A 135 4.68 -4.44 0.42
CA CYS A 135 5.83 -5.06 -0.25
C CYS A 135 6.62 -6.03 0.65
N GLY A 136 5.93 -6.74 1.56
CA GLY A 136 6.54 -7.68 2.50
C GLY A 136 7.25 -7.03 3.69
N LEU A 137 7.12 -5.71 3.87
CA LEU A 137 7.71 -4.96 4.97
C LEU A 137 6.64 -4.44 5.94
N PRO A 138 6.80 -4.59 7.26
CA PRO A 138 5.89 -4.02 8.24
C PRO A 138 6.01 -2.49 8.24
N CYS A 139 4.86 -1.82 8.32
CA CYS A 139 4.71 -0.38 8.38
C CYS A 139 4.29 0.04 9.78
N ARG A 140 5.08 0.93 10.39
CA ARG A 140 4.78 1.49 11.72
C ARG A 140 3.76 2.63 11.67
N ASP A 141 3.74 3.35 10.56
CA ASP A 141 2.91 4.53 10.36
C ASP A 141 2.51 4.71 8.89
N ARG A 142 1.60 5.65 8.65
CA ARG A 142 1.08 5.98 7.31
C ARG A 142 2.16 6.46 6.36
N LEU A 143 3.16 7.20 6.86
CA LEU A 143 4.26 7.68 6.04
C LEU A 143 5.11 6.53 5.51
N GLU A 144 5.47 5.55 6.35
CA GLU A 144 6.23 4.41 5.83
C GLU A 144 5.40 3.55 4.85
N ALA A 145 4.08 3.44 5.04
CA ALA A 145 3.22 2.76 4.07
C ALA A 145 3.17 3.51 2.73
N LEU A 146 3.00 4.83 2.78
CA LEU A 146 3.03 5.70 1.60
C LEU A 146 4.34 5.56 0.83
N GLN A 147 5.48 5.63 1.54
CA GLN A 147 6.81 5.46 0.98
C GLN A 147 6.95 4.13 0.25
N ARG A 148 6.57 3.02 0.86
CA ARG A 148 6.68 1.68 0.25
C ARG A 148 5.81 1.50 -0.98
N VAL A 149 4.60 2.06 -0.97
CA VAL A 149 3.75 2.07 -2.17
C VAL A 149 4.43 2.88 -3.27
N LEU A 150 4.93 4.07 -2.97
CA LEU A 150 5.54 4.92 -3.98
C LEU A 150 6.85 4.33 -4.53
N GLU A 151 7.70 3.76 -3.67
CA GLU A 151 8.90 3.01 -4.06
C GLU A 151 8.58 1.95 -5.12
N HIS A 152 7.51 1.17 -4.89
CA HIS A 152 7.07 0.13 -5.82
C HIS A 152 6.63 0.72 -7.18
N GLU A 153 5.86 1.80 -7.16
CA GLU A 153 5.41 2.48 -8.37
C GLU A 153 6.55 3.20 -9.12
N ILE A 154 7.59 3.66 -8.41
CA ILE A 154 8.83 4.21 -8.98
C ILE A 154 9.59 3.11 -9.74
N VAL A 155 9.68 1.88 -9.22
CA VAL A 155 10.30 0.78 -9.96
C VAL A 155 9.53 0.50 -11.26
N HIS A 156 8.20 0.54 -11.23
CA HIS A 156 7.40 0.40 -12.44
C HIS A 156 7.70 1.48 -13.48
N LEU A 157 7.75 2.74 -13.04
CA LEU A 157 8.07 3.87 -13.89
C LEU A 157 9.46 3.72 -14.52
N ALA A 158 10.46 3.42 -13.70
CA ALA A 158 11.84 3.26 -14.14
C ALA A 158 11.99 2.09 -15.13
N GLU A 159 11.26 0.98 -14.93
CA GLU A 159 11.24 -0.12 -15.90
C GLU A 159 10.63 0.30 -17.26
N TRP A 160 9.54 1.09 -17.24
CA TRP A 160 8.96 1.62 -18.47
C TRP A 160 9.92 2.56 -19.20
N LEU A 161 10.62 3.43 -18.48
CA LEU A 161 11.57 4.38 -19.05
C LEU A 161 12.78 3.69 -19.70
N CYS A 162 13.24 2.58 -19.12
CA CYS A 162 14.42 1.84 -19.60
C CYS A 162 14.10 0.77 -20.66
N TRP A 163 13.02 0.02 -20.50
CA TRP A 163 12.75 -1.19 -21.27
C TRP A 163 11.37 -1.23 -21.92
N GLU A 164 10.57 -0.17 -21.80
CA GLU A 164 9.23 -0.06 -22.37
C GLU A 164 8.29 -1.23 -21.98
N VAL A 165 8.59 -1.89 -20.87
CA VAL A 165 7.80 -2.98 -20.29
C VAL A 165 8.08 -3.05 -18.81
N SER A 166 7.04 -3.28 -18.00
CA SER A 166 7.20 -3.47 -16.56
C SER A 166 6.26 -4.51 -15.99
N HIS A 167 6.79 -5.38 -15.14
CA HIS A 167 6.04 -6.47 -14.51
C HIS A 167 6.64 -6.86 -13.15
N CYS A 168 5.89 -6.62 -12.08
CA CYS A 168 6.34 -6.90 -10.71
C CYS A 168 6.58 -8.40 -10.43
N GLY A 169 5.91 -9.29 -11.16
CA GLY A 169 6.14 -10.73 -11.09
C GLY A 169 7.47 -11.21 -11.69
N ARG A 170 8.24 -10.35 -12.38
CA ARG A 170 9.48 -10.75 -13.07
C ARG A 170 10.70 -10.50 -12.19
N ALA A 171 11.72 -11.34 -12.38
CA ALA A 171 12.97 -11.31 -11.60
C ALA A 171 13.69 -9.96 -11.64
N ARG A 172 13.65 -9.25 -12.78
CA ARG A 172 14.27 -7.93 -12.92
C ARG A 172 13.66 -6.91 -11.96
N PHE A 173 12.33 -6.76 -12.00
CA PHE A 173 11.61 -5.88 -11.07
C PHE A 173 11.91 -6.24 -9.62
N GLN A 174 11.79 -7.54 -9.27
CA GLN A 174 12.00 -8.00 -7.89
C GLN A 174 13.43 -7.75 -7.41
N GLY A 175 14.42 -7.97 -8.28
CA GLY A 175 15.82 -7.67 -8.00
C GLY A 175 16.04 -6.17 -7.75
N ILE A 176 15.47 -5.31 -8.59
CA ILE A 176 15.56 -3.85 -8.42
C ILE A 176 14.90 -3.42 -7.09
N ALA A 177 13.65 -3.81 -6.86
CA ALA A 177 12.89 -3.43 -5.67
C ALA A 177 13.52 -3.95 -4.38
N SER A 178 14.09 -5.15 -4.39
CA SER A 178 14.81 -5.72 -3.26
C SER A 178 16.11 -4.96 -2.96
N ARG A 179 16.95 -4.70 -3.96
CA ARG A 179 18.24 -4.01 -3.75
C ARG A 179 18.10 -2.53 -3.41
N LEU A 180 17.13 -1.84 -4.00
CA LEU A 180 16.96 -0.41 -3.77
C LEU A 180 16.09 -0.12 -2.55
N PHE A 181 15.07 -0.94 -2.27
CA PHE A 181 14.02 -0.62 -1.29
C PHE A 181 13.75 -1.74 -0.28
N LEU A 182 14.52 -2.83 -0.30
CA LEU A 182 14.37 -3.99 0.60
C LEU A 182 13.02 -4.70 0.47
N HIS A 183 12.32 -4.54 -0.66
CA HIS A 183 11.03 -5.19 -0.87
C HIS A 183 11.18 -6.72 -0.90
N ARG A 184 10.29 -7.43 -0.20
CA ARG A 184 10.30 -8.89 -0.04
C ARG A 184 9.13 -9.59 -0.71
N ALA A 185 8.12 -8.82 -1.12
CA ALA A 185 6.97 -9.31 -1.86
C ALA A 185 6.67 -8.35 -3.02
N HIS A 186 6.22 -8.91 -4.14
CA HIS A 186 6.00 -8.17 -5.38
C HIS A 186 4.52 -7.89 -5.66
N THR A 187 3.60 -8.48 -4.91
CA THR A 187 2.17 -8.25 -5.11
C THR A 187 1.78 -6.88 -4.57
N HIS A 188 1.14 -6.07 -5.41
CA HIS A 188 0.47 -4.82 -5.01
C HIS A 188 -0.71 -5.07 -4.08
N GLN A 189 -1.04 -6.35 -3.83
CA GLN A 189 -2.13 -6.76 -2.97
C GLN A 189 -1.84 -6.25 -1.57
N LEU A 190 -2.60 -5.22 -1.22
CA LEU A 190 -2.94 -4.96 0.15
C LEU A 190 -3.48 -6.25 0.72
N ILE A 191 -2.81 -6.84 1.70
CA ILE A 191 -3.53 -7.72 2.61
C ILE A 191 -4.37 -6.77 3.46
N THR A 192 -5.57 -6.48 2.97
CA THR A 192 -6.55 -5.66 3.66
C THR A 192 -6.97 -6.36 4.96
N ARG A 193 -7.57 -5.60 5.89
CA ARG A 193 -8.09 -6.15 7.15
C ARG A 193 -9.03 -7.35 6.96
N SER A 194 -9.80 -7.36 5.86
CA SER A 194 -10.71 -8.45 5.50
C SER A 194 -9.95 -9.73 5.11
N GLU A 195 -8.85 -9.60 4.37
CA GLU A 195 -8.00 -10.74 4.00
C GLU A 195 -7.18 -11.25 5.19
N ARG A 196 -6.80 -10.36 6.11
CA ARG A 196 -6.17 -10.75 7.38
C ARG A 196 -7.16 -11.44 8.32
N ALA A 197 -8.41 -10.99 8.39
CA ALA A 197 -9.46 -11.68 9.16
C ALA A 197 -9.82 -13.05 8.56
N ALA A 198 -9.82 -13.18 7.24
CA ALA A 198 -9.93 -14.48 6.57
C ALA A 198 -8.75 -15.41 6.93
N LYS A 199 -7.51 -14.87 7.02
CA LYS A 199 -6.33 -15.62 7.52
C LYS A 199 -6.43 -15.97 9.01
N LEU A 200 -7.16 -15.20 9.81
CA LEU A 200 -7.50 -15.52 11.21
C LEU A 200 -8.67 -16.52 11.34
N GLY A 201 -9.16 -17.09 10.24
CA GLY A 201 -10.27 -18.05 10.24
C GLY A 201 -11.65 -17.45 10.48
N VAL A 202 -11.77 -16.12 10.49
CA VAL A 202 -13.04 -15.40 10.71
C VAL A 202 -13.67 -15.08 9.35
N LYS A 203 -14.69 -15.85 8.97
CA LYS A 203 -15.53 -15.67 7.78
C LYS A 203 -16.97 -15.41 8.23
N VAL A 204 -17.81 -14.94 7.31
CA VAL A 204 -19.27 -14.95 7.55
C VAL A 204 -19.70 -16.39 7.88
N GLY A 205 -20.51 -16.55 8.91
CA GLY A 205 -20.92 -17.84 9.48
C GLY A 205 -20.01 -18.37 10.60
N THR A 206 -18.75 -17.90 10.72
CA THR A 206 -17.83 -18.36 11.77
C THR A 206 -18.38 -18.01 13.15
N ARG A 207 -18.34 -18.99 14.07
CA ARG A 207 -18.64 -18.76 15.50
C ARG A 207 -17.41 -18.16 16.18
N VAL A 208 -17.60 -17.01 16.82
CA VAL A 208 -16.54 -16.21 17.42
C VAL A 208 -16.90 -15.81 18.85
N SER A 209 -15.88 -15.67 19.68
CA SER A 209 -15.99 -15.08 21.01
C SER A 209 -15.29 -13.73 21.08
N PHE A 210 -15.82 -12.82 21.90
CA PHE A 210 -15.26 -11.49 22.13
C PHE A 210 -15.67 -10.99 23.53
N ARG A 211 -14.93 -10.01 24.06
CA ARG A 211 -15.35 -9.32 25.29
C ARG A 211 -16.19 -8.10 24.94
N TYR A 212 -17.28 -7.91 25.66
CA TYR A 212 -18.12 -6.72 25.62
C TYR A 212 -18.49 -6.36 27.05
N ARG A 213 -18.08 -5.16 27.49
CA ARG A 213 -17.99 -4.82 28.92
C ARG A 213 -17.18 -5.91 29.65
N ASP A 214 -17.60 -6.35 30.83
CA ASP A 214 -16.91 -7.38 31.61
C ASP A 214 -17.31 -8.81 31.24
N ARG A 215 -18.15 -9.00 30.21
CA ARG A 215 -18.67 -10.31 29.81
C ARG A 215 -18.00 -10.80 28.54
N ARG A 216 -17.75 -12.11 28.49
CA ARG A 216 -17.36 -12.81 27.25
C ARG A 216 -18.65 -13.25 26.56
N LEU A 217 -18.86 -12.75 25.35
CA LEU A 217 -19.99 -13.11 24.49
C LEU A 217 -19.51 -14.04 23.38
N THR A 218 -20.42 -14.88 22.90
CA THR A 218 -20.19 -15.78 21.76
C THR A 218 -21.32 -15.59 20.77
N GLY A 219 -20.99 -15.48 19.48
CA GLY A 219 -21.98 -15.31 18.43
C GLY A 219 -21.47 -15.75 17.07
N ARG A 220 -22.30 -15.57 16.05
CA ARG A 220 -21.95 -15.88 14.64
C ARG A 220 -21.72 -14.60 13.86
N VAL A 221 -20.69 -14.59 13.04
CA VAL A 221 -20.42 -13.48 12.13
C VAL A 221 -21.48 -13.43 11.04
N ASN A 222 -22.24 -12.35 10.95
CA ASN A 222 -23.25 -12.14 9.92
C ASN A 222 -22.73 -11.33 8.74
N ARG A 223 -21.89 -10.32 9.01
CA ARG A 223 -21.31 -9.46 7.97
C ARG A 223 -19.92 -9.01 8.35
N ILE A 224 -19.00 -8.94 7.39
CA ILE A 224 -17.66 -8.40 7.59
C ILE A 224 -17.50 -7.12 6.76
N THR A 225 -17.16 -6.02 7.44
CA THR A 225 -16.77 -4.73 6.85
C THR A 225 -15.50 -4.24 7.58
N LYS A 226 -15.38 -2.95 7.93
CA LYS A 226 -14.36 -2.45 8.87
C LYS A 226 -14.47 -3.11 10.27
N ARG A 227 -15.67 -3.57 10.64
CA ARG A 227 -15.98 -4.37 11.83
C ARG A 227 -16.80 -5.60 11.41
N ALA A 228 -16.74 -6.67 12.20
CA ALA A 228 -17.69 -7.76 12.06
C ALA A 228 -19.01 -7.37 12.74
N THR A 229 -20.13 -7.62 12.07
CA THR A 229 -21.43 -7.70 12.72
C THR A 229 -21.58 -9.12 13.24
N VAL A 230 -21.62 -9.28 14.55
CA VAL A 230 -21.79 -10.58 15.23
C VAL A 230 -23.19 -10.65 15.81
N LEU A 231 -23.91 -11.72 15.48
CA LEU A 231 -25.22 -12.05 16.05
C LEU A 231 -25.00 -12.93 17.28
N VAL A 232 -25.49 -12.48 18.42
CA VAL A 232 -25.45 -13.21 19.69
C VAL A 232 -26.88 -13.61 20.03
N ASP A 233 -27.12 -14.90 20.28
CA ASP A 233 -28.43 -15.41 20.71
C ASP A 233 -28.87 -14.69 21.98
N ASP A 234 -30.05 -14.08 21.95
CA ASP A 234 -30.63 -13.35 23.09
C ASP A 234 -32.17 -13.37 22.99
N PRO A 235 -32.90 -13.86 24.01
CA PRO A 235 -34.36 -13.89 24.01
C PRO A 235 -35.03 -12.51 23.85
N ALA A 236 -34.35 -11.43 24.26
CA ALA A 236 -34.83 -10.06 24.08
C ALA A 236 -34.40 -9.45 22.73
N GLY A 237 -33.67 -10.21 21.90
CA GLY A 237 -33.20 -9.78 20.59
C GLY A 237 -34.28 -9.64 19.53
N GLU A 238 -33.89 -9.08 18.39
CA GLU A 238 -34.69 -8.98 17.18
C GLU A 238 -34.97 -10.40 16.64
N LEU A 239 -36.19 -10.68 16.18
CA LEU A 239 -36.54 -11.98 15.58
C LEU A 239 -36.00 -12.04 14.14
N TRP A 240 -35.27 -13.10 13.82
CA TRP A 240 -34.67 -13.32 12.51
C TRP A 240 -35.43 -14.39 11.70
N PRO A 241 -35.24 -14.45 10.37
CA PRO A 241 -35.92 -15.41 9.51
C PRO A 241 -35.69 -16.89 9.84
N ASP A 242 -34.65 -17.21 10.62
CA ASP A 242 -34.35 -18.56 11.12
C ASP A 242 -35.15 -18.92 12.39
N GLY A 243 -36.06 -18.05 12.82
CA GLY A 243 -36.91 -18.22 14.00
C GLY A 243 -36.21 -17.93 15.33
N ARG A 244 -34.94 -17.51 15.32
CA ARG A 244 -34.18 -17.18 16.52
C ARG A 244 -34.11 -15.68 16.75
N ARG A 245 -33.80 -15.29 17.99
CA ARG A 245 -33.64 -13.90 18.39
C ARG A 245 -32.19 -13.55 18.64
N TYR A 246 -31.76 -12.44 18.06
CA TYR A 246 -30.36 -12.01 18.13
C TYR A 246 -30.21 -10.53 18.47
N VAL A 247 -29.13 -10.23 19.20
CA VAL A 247 -28.60 -8.86 19.34
C VAL A 247 -27.38 -8.71 18.44
N ARG A 248 -27.32 -7.59 17.72
CA ARG A 248 -26.22 -7.23 16.81
C ARG A 248 -25.11 -6.51 17.57
N TYR A 249 -23.88 -7.03 17.45
CA TYR A 249 -22.67 -6.40 17.97
C TYR A 249 -21.72 -6.03 16.83
N TYR A 250 -21.18 -4.81 16.85
CA TYR A 250 -20.17 -4.35 15.90
C TYR A 250 -18.78 -4.46 16.51
N VAL A 251 -18.06 -5.54 16.19
CA VAL A 251 -16.82 -5.91 16.88
C VAL A 251 -15.60 -5.71 15.96
N PRO A 252 -14.53 -5.04 16.41
CA PRO A 252 -13.25 -5.01 15.68
C PRO A 252 -12.69 -6.42 15.46
N LEU A 253 -12.16 -6.68 14.26
CA LEU A 253 -11.72 -8.02 13.85
C LEU A 253 -10.62 -8.58 14.78
N GLY A 254 -9.68 -7.74 15.22
CA GLY A 254 -8.62 -8.14 16.16
C GLY A 254 -9.12 -8.56 17.56
N LYS A 255 -10.36 -8.22 17.92
CA LYS A 255 -10.98 -8.57 19.21
C LYS A 255 -11.80 -9.87 19.14
N LEU A 256 -11.93 -10.46 17.94
CA LEU A 256 -12.59 -11.75 17.74
C LEU A 256 -11.61 -12.90 17.94
N ARG A 257 -12.12 -13.99 18.52
CA ARG A 257 -11.42 -15.28 18.58
C ARG A 257 -12.33 -16.35 18.02
N PRO A 258 -11.92 -17.11 16.98
CA PRO A 258 -12.69 -18.27 16.53
C PRO A 258 -12.91 -19.23 17.69
N VAL A 259 -14.13 -19.73 17.82
CA VAL A 259 -14.43 -20.84 18.72
C VAL A 259 -14.38 -22.08 17.84
N SER A 260 -13.41 -22.97 18.05
CA SER A 260 -13.36 -24.23 17.31
C SER A 260 -14.67 -24.98 17.54
N ALA A 261 -15.27 -25.47 16.45
CA ALA A 261 -16.31 -26.47 16.57
C ALA A 261 -15.64 -27.70 17.21
N ARG A 262 -16.13 -28.16 18.37
CA ARG A 262 -15.85 -29.54 18.75
C ARG A 262 -16.34 -30.43 17.60
N PRO A 263 -15.56 -31.44 17.16
CA PRO A 263 -16.12 -32.50 16.35
C PRO A 263 -17.26 -33.11 17.16
N TRP A 264 -18.43 -33.23 16.56
CA TRP A 264 -19.51 -34.00 17.16
C TRP A 264 -19.13 -35.47 17.01
N SER A 265 -19.00 -36.15 18.15
CA SER A 265 -19.11 -37.61 18.29
C SER A 265 -20.52 -38.07 17.93
#